data_AF-A0A327TL97-F1
#
_entry.id   AF-A0A327TL97-F1
#
_cell.length_a   1.000
_cell.length_b   1.000
_cell.length_c   1.000
_cell.angle_alpha   90.00
_cell.angle_beta   90.00
_cell.angle_gamma   90.00
#
_symmetry.space_group_name_H-M   'P 1'
#
loop_
_entity.id
_entity.type
_entity.pdbx_description
1 polymer ?
#
loop_
_entity_poly.entity_id
_entity_poly.type
_entity_poly.pdbx_seq_one_letter_code
_entity_poly.pdbx_strand_id
1 'polypeptide(L)'
;MVRLYPAYWFAVLTTTAFLALWPTRRKPLTVDAVLANLTMFHLGLNLDSVDAVYWTLWVEMRFYLLFAPLVWRGLTYRRVVVFCVLWTAASAWSTPLVDSLGMSEYSSFFVAGMAMYLMHRFGPNLLLWGIVGFNWALSVENGLRHQAEVQPSLGDARVAPLDAAGLRLEHWPVALLVTLAYLAVLAVALGWTARIQWRWLTVAGALTYPLYLLHEAIGWTALRWLHRSGMGPWPAVGTVTAAMLVVAWLVHRLVERPLAPVLRRGLDRALEQVRAADPPGRRSPADPAGAAAPVPVEPESRAPLPQERSPV
;
A
#
# COMPACT_ATOMS: atom_id res chain seq x y z
N MET A 1 3.24 0.80 -9.17
CA MET A 1 4.12 -0.18 -9.85
C MET A 1 5.49 0.41 -10.20
N VAL A 2 5.66 1.21 -11.26
CA VAL A 2 6.99 1.64 -11.78
C VAL A 2 7.94 2.28 -10.75
N ARG A 3 7.40 2.97 -9.73
CA ARG A 3 8.22 3.57 -8.66
C ARG A 3 8.80 2.54 -7.68
N LEU A 4 8.11 1.42 -7.46
CA LEU A 4 8.43 0.46 -6.38
C LEU A 4 9.39 -0.64 -6.84
N TYR A 5 9.22 -1.15 -8.05
CA TYR A 5 9.98 -2.31 -8.55
C TYR A 5 11.52 -2.15 -8.53
N PRO A 6 12.12 -1.01 -8.88
CA PRO A 6 13.58 -0.90 -8.90
C PRO A 6 14.24 -1.17 -7.54
N ALA A 7 13.73 -0.55 -6.47
CA ALA A 7 14.24 -0.78 -5.13
C ALA A 7 13.87 -2.18 -4.61
N TYR A 8 12.71 -2.72 -4.99
CA TYR A 8 12.32 -4.09 -4.68
C TYR A 8 13.28 -5.13 -5.27
N TRP A 9 13.58 -5.06 -6.56
CA TRP A 9 14.51 -5.98 -7.21
C TRP A 9 15.89 -5.91 -6.60
N PHE A 10 16.38 -4.70 -6.34
CA PHE A 10 17.65 -4.51 -5.65
C PHE A 10 17.64 -5.15 -4.26
N ALA A 11 16.56 -4.98 -3.49
CA ALA A 11 16.45 -5.56 -2.17
C ALA A 11 16.38 -7.09 -2.21
N VAL A 12 15.60 -7.68 -3.12
CA VAL A 12 15.56 -9.13 -3.34
C VAL A 12 16.97 -9.65 -3.61
N LEU A 13 17.68 -9.09 -4.60
CA LEU A 13 19.02 -9.55 -4.98
C LEU A 13 20.03 -9.36 -3.84
N THR A 14 20.00 -8.21 -3.16
CA THR A 14 20.92 -7.90 -2.06
C THR A 14 20.69 -8.81 -0.87
N THR A 15 19.44 -9.02 -0.46
CA THR A 15 19.08 -9.90 0.65
C THR A 15 19.41 -11.36 0.31
N THR A 16 19.14 -11.82 -0.93
CA THR A 16 19.55 -13.14 -1.38
C THR A 16 21.06 -13.32 -1.33
N ALA A 17 21.84 -12.37 -1.85
CA ALA A 17 23.31 -12.42 -1.80
C ALA A 17 23.83 -12.42 -0.36
N PHE A 18 23.26 -11.58 0.50
CA PHE A 18 23.62 -11.50 1.91
C PHE A 18 23.34 -12.82 2.65
N LEU A 19 22.17 -13.43 2.42
CA LEU A 19 21.81 -14.72 3.02
C LEU A 19 22.65 -15.88 2.48
N ALA A 20 23.10 -15.82 1.22
CA ALA A 20 24.03 -16.79 0.66
C ALA A 20 25.41 -16.74 1.32
N LEU A 21 25.90 -15.55 1.67
CA LEU A 21 27.20 -15.34 2.31
C LEU A 21 27.17 -15.59 3.83
N TRP A 22 26.07 -15.23 4.51
CA TRP A 22 25.91 -15.39 5.97
C TRP A 22 24.62 -16.14 6.32
N PRO A 23 24.55 -17.47 6.09
CA PRO A 23 23.37 -18.28 6.39
C PRO A 23 23.24 -18.52 7.90
N THR A 24 22.84 -17.50 8.65
CA THR A 24 22.72 -17.58 10.12
C THR A 24 21.33 -17.96 10.62
N ARG A 25 20.28 -17.64 9.87
CA ARG A 25 18.88 -17.89 10.30
C ARG A 25 17.97 -18.50 9.23
N ARG A 26 18.20 -18.18 7.97
CA ARG A 26 17.46 -18.76 6.84
C ARG A 26 18.46 -19.43 5.90
N LYS A 27 18.06 -20.58 5.36
CA LYS A 27 18.81 -21.22 4.29
C LYS A 27 18.75 -20.30 3.05
N PRO A 28 19.79 -20.29 2.22
CA PRO A 28 19.71 -19.65 0.91
C PRO A 28 18.51 -20.23 0.15
N LEU A 29 17.72 -19.36 -0.48
CA LEU A 29 16.59 -19.79 -1.28
C LEU A 29 17.06 -20.41 -2.59
N THR A 30 16.23 -21.30 -3.13
CA THR A 30 16.42 -21.87 -4.46
C THR A 30 16.22 -20.80 -5.54
N VAL A 31 16.84 -20.99 -6.71
CA VAL A 31 16.85 -19.97 -7.77
C VAL A 31 15.44 -19.66 -8.28
N ASP A 32 14.58 -20.67 -8.40
CA ASP A 32 13.15 -20.55 -8.71
C ASP A 32 12.39 -19.69 -7.69
N ALA A 33 12.66 -19.87 -6.39
CA ALA A 33 12.07 -19.04 -5.35
C ALA A 33 12.53 -17.58 -5.47
N VAL A 34 13.81 -17.33 -5.76
CA VAL A 34 14.33 -15.96 -5.98
C VAL A 34 13.68 -15.32 -7.21
N LEU A 35 13.56 -16.05 -8.32
CA LEU A 35 12.89 -15.57 -9.54
C LEU A 35 11.41 -15.27 -9.30
N ALA A 36 10.71 -16.13 -8.55
CA ALA A 36 9.32 -15.88 -8.15
C ALA A 36 9.19 -14.68 -7.19
N ASN A 37 10.19 -14.43 -6.36
CA ASN A 37 10.21 -13.23 -5.53
C ASN A 37 10.34 -11.97 -6.38
N LEU A 38 11.17 -11.96 -7.44
CA LEU A 38 11.31 -10.79 -8.33
C LEU A 38 9.99 -10.34 -9.01
N THR A 39 9.00 -11.23 -9.11
CA THR A 39 7.67 -10.91 -9.66
C THR A 39 6.64 -10.50 -8.59
N MET A 40 7.03 -10.50 -7.30
CA MET A 40 6.13 -10.38 -6.14
C MET A 40 5.09 -11.52 -6.04
N PHE A 41 5.15 -12.56 -6.88
CA PHE A 41 4.13 -13.63 -6.96
C PHE A 41 4.50 -14.92 -6.21
N HIS A 42 5.65 -14.94 -5.51
CA HIS A 42 6.17 -16.09 -4.77
C HIS A 42 5.14 -16.78 -3.84
N LEU A 43 4.40 -16.03 -3.02
CA LEU A 43 3.39 -16.62 -2.12
C LEU A 43 2.23 -17.28 -2.87
N GLY A 44 1.89 -16.81 -4.07
CA GLY A 44 0.90 -17.46 -4.94
C GLY A 44 1.36 -18.80 -5.51
N LEU A 45 2.67 -19.03 -5.57
CA LEU A 45 3.28 -20.29 -6.00
C LEU A 45 3.64 -21.21 -4.82
N ASN A 46 3.24 -20.86 -3.60
CA ASN A 46 3.66 -21.52 -2.36
C ASN A 46 5.19 -21.57 -2.19
N LEU A 47 5.89 -20.52 -2.64
CA LEU A 47 7.33 -20.36 -2.47
C LEU A 47 7.64 -19.35 -1.37
N ASP A 48 8.74 -19.58 -0.65
CA ASP A 48 9.15 -18.74 0.47
C ASP A 48 9.55 -17.33 0.03
N SER A 49 9.22 -16.34 0.87
CA SER A 49 9.66 -14.95 0.70
C SER A 49 11.13 -14.78 1.07
N VAL A 50 11.87 -14.04 0.25
CA VAL A 50 13.29 -13.69 0.51
C VAL A 50 13.44 -12.98 1.86
N ASP A 51 12.56 -12.02 2.12
CA ASP A 51 12.39 -11.40 3.43
C ASP A 51 10.95 -11.62 3.92
N ALA A 52 10.74 -11.78 5.23
CA ALA A 52 9.42 -12.15 5.74
C ALA A 52 8.42 -11.03 5.43
N VAL A 53 8.78 -9.78 5.66
CA VAL A 53 7.96 -8.59 5.40
C VAL A 53 7.33 -8.52 4.01
N TYR A 54 7.89 -9.19 2.99
CA TYR A 54 7.34 -9.16 1.62
C TYR A 54 5.92 -9.76 1.51
N TRP A 55 5.43 -10.44 2.55
CA TRP A 55 4.03 -10.85 2.65
C TRP A 55 3.06 -9.67 2.45
N THR A 56 3.37 -8.47 2.94
CA THR A 56 2.46 -7.32 2.78
C THR A 56 2.38 -6.83 1.33
N LEU A 57 3.48 -6.95 0.56
CA LEU A 57 3.49 -6.59 -0.87
C LEU A 57 2.61 -7.53 -1.69
N TRP A 58 2.62 -8.82 -1.34
CA TRP A 58 1.71 -9.81 -1.92
C TRP A 58 0.24 -9.47 -1.66
N VAL A 59 -0.09 -9.10 -0.41
CA VAL A 59 -1.43 -8.62 -0.03
C VAL A 59 -1.80 -7.36 -0.83
N GLU A 60 -0.87 -6.41 -0.97
CA GLU A 60 -1.08 -5.18 -1.75
C GLU A 60 -1.35 -5.49 -3.23
N MET A 61 -0.60 -6.42 -3.84
CA MET A 61 -0.82 -6.84 -5.22
C MET A 61 -2.20 -7.48 -5.42
N ARG A 62 -2.63 -8.36 -4.52
CA ARG A 62 -3.98 -8.96 -4.55
C ARG A 62 -5.06 -7.88 -4.45
N PHE A 63 -4.87 -6.86 -3.60
CA PHE A 63 -5.79 -5.73 -3.54
C PHE A 63 -5.89 -5.01 -4.89
N TYR A 64 -4.77 -4.73 -5.55
CA TYR A 64 -4.80 -4.09 -6.87
C TYR A 64 -5.51 -4.96 -7.91
N LEU A 65 -5.36 -6.28 -7.86
CA LEU A 65 -6.09 -7.20 -8.74
C LEU A 65 -7.60 -7.18 -8.47
N LEU A 66 -8.03 -7.16 -7.21
CA LEU A 66 -9.44 -7.03 -6.83
C LEU A 66 -10.04 -5.68 -7.21
N PHE A 67 -9.25 -4.61 -7.12
CA PHE A 67 -9.67 -3.26 -7.41
C PHE A 67 -9.65 -2.94 -8.92
N ALA A 68 -8.84 -3.66 -9.72
CA ALA A 68 -8.69 -3.42 -11.16
C ALA A 68 -10.01 -3.49 -11.96
N PRO A 69 -10.92 -4.45 -11.75
CA PRO A 69 -12.23 -4.46 -12.43
C PRO A 69 -13.08 -3.21 -12.14
N LEU A 70 -12.96 -2.65 -10.93
CA LEU A 70 -13.66 -1.42 -10.54
C LEU A 70 -13.09 -0.22 -11.29
N VAL A 71 -11.76 -0.14 -11.42
CA VAL A 71 -11.07 0.89 -12.19
C VAL A 71 -11.42 0.78 -13.68
N TRP A 72 -11.38 -0.43 -14.24
CA TRP A 72 -11.66 -0.68 -15.66
C TRP A 72 -13.07 -0.26 -16.07
N ARG A 73 -14.07 -0.49 -15.21
CA ARG A 73 -15.45 -0.04 -15.46
C ARG A 73 -15.66 1.46 -15.26
N GLY A 74 -14.73 2.14 -14.60
CA GLY A 74 -14.78 3.57 -14.25
C GLY A 74 -15.06 3.82 -12.76
N LEU A 75 -14.26 4.69 -12.15
CA LEU A 75 -14.34 5.03 -10.73
C LEU A 75 -15.42 6.11 -10.49
N THR A 76 -16.50 5.75 -9.82
CA THR A 76 -17.50 6.69 -9.31
C THR A 76 -17.64 6.55 -7.79
N TYR A 77 -18.03 7.63 -7.10
CA TYR A 77 -18.23 7.62 -5.65
C TYR A 77 -19.11 6.43 -5.21
N ARG A 78 -20.27 6.28 -5.85
CA ARG A 78 -21.23 5.19 -5.57
C ARG A 78 -20.60 3.81 -5.76
N ARG A 79 -19.81 3.59 -6.82
CA ARG A 79 -19.17 2.30 -7.08
C ARG A 79 -18.12 1.95 -6.02
N VAL A 80 -17.33 2.93 -5.58
CA VAL A 80 -16.34 2.71 -4.51
C VAL A 80 -17.05 2.40 -3.19
N VAL A 81 -18.10 3.15 -2.83
CA VAL A 81 -18.88 2.88 -1.62
C VAL A 81 -19.54 1.49 -1.66
N VAL A 82 -20.16 1.13 -2.78
CA VAL A 82 -20.74 -0.22 -2.97
C VAL A 82 -19.66 -1.30 -2.83
N PHE A 83 -18.50 -1.09 -3.44
CA PHE A 83 -17.36 -2.01 -3.29
C PHE A 83 -16.92 -2.14 -1.83
N CYS A 84 -16.78 -1.03 -1.09
CA CYS A 84 -16.45 -1.04 0.33
C CYS A 84 -17.47 -1.85 1.15
N VAL A 85 -18.76 -1.62 0.95
CA VAL A 85 -19.84 -2.30 1.69
C VAL A 85 -19.88 -3.79 1.35
N LEU A 86 -19.83 -4.14 0.06
CA LEU A 86 -19.85 -5.55 -0.37
C LEU A 86 -18.62 -6.30 0.12
N TRP A 87 -17.44 -5.68 0.07
CA TRP A 87 -16.22 -6.31 0.56
C TRP A 87 -16.25 -6.48 2.08
N THR A 88 -16.65 -5.44 2.82
CA THR A 88 -16.84 -5.53 4.28
C THR A 88 -17.81 -6.65 4.65
N ALA A 89 -18.96 -6.75 3.97
CA ALA A 89 -19.96 -7.78 4.23
C ALA A 89 -19.43 -9.19 3.91
N ALA A 90 -18.72 -9.35 2.78
CA ALA A 90 -18.09 -10.62 2.42
C ALA A 90 -17.06 -11.05 3.47
N SER A 91 -16.23 -10.10 3.94
CA SER A 91 -15.19 -10.37 4.93
C SER A 91 -15.73 -10.64 6.33
N ALA A 92 -16.88 -10.06 6.70
CA ALA A 92 -17.54 -10.40 7.96
C ALA A 92 -18.14 -11.82 7.97
N TRP A 93 -18.56 -12.34 6.80
CA TRP A 93 -19.08 -13.72 6.68
C TRP A 93 -17.99 -14.78 6.54
N SER A 94 -16.81 -14.41 6.03
CA SER A 94 -15.56 -15.19 5.96
C SER A 94 -15.78 -16.68 5.62
N THR A 95 -15.79 -17.00 4.32
CA THR A 95 -15.72 -18.40 3.85
C THR A 95 -14.33 -18.69 3.29
N PRO A 96 -13.86 -19.96 3.21
CA PRO A 96 -12.53 -20.27 2.67
C PRO A 96 -12.29 -19.71 1.26
N LEU A 97 -13.34 -19.65 0.43
CA LEU A 97 -13.28 -19.04 -0.89
C LEU A 97 -13.13 -17.51 -0.83
N VAL A 98 -13.83 -16.87 0.11
CA VAL A 98 -13.73 -15.42 0.33
C VAL A 98 -12.39 -15.04 0.96
N ASP A 99 -11.81 -15.89 1.79
CA ASP A 99 -10.51 -15.60 2.41
C ASP A 99 -9.37 -15.73 1.40
N SER A 100 -9.43 -16.76 0.55
CA SER A 100 -8.46 -16.97 -0.53
C SER A 100 -8.53 -15.90 -1.63
N LEU A 101 -9.70 -15.34 -1.92
CA LEU A 101 -9.85 -14.32 -2.96
C LEU A 101 -9.87 -12.89 -2.41
N GLY A 102 -10.67 -12.65 -1.37
CA GLY A 102 -11.00 -11.35 -0.80
C GLY A 102 -10.14 -10.91 0.38
N MET A 103 -9.21 -11.72 0.89
CA MET A 103 -8.31 -11.32 1.98
C MET A 103 -9.04 -10.79 3.22
N SER A 104 -10.02 -11.54 3.73
CA SER A 104 -10.90 -11.07 4.81
C SER A 104 -10.14 -10.52 6.01
N GLU A 105 -9.00 -11.13 6.37
CA GLU A 105 -8.13 -10.70 7.46
C GLU A 105 -7.62 -9.25 7.32
N TYR A 106 -7.32 -8.81 6.09
CA TYR A 106 -6.73 -7.49 5.82
C TYR A 106 -7.70 -6.50 5.17
N SER A 107 -8.86 -6.97 4.71
CA SER A 107 -9.88 -6.21 3.99
C SER A 107 -10.27 -4.91 4.71
N SER A 108 -10.37 -4.97 6.04
CA SER A 108 -10.83 -3.88 6.88
C SER A 108 -9.92 -2.66 6.82
N PHE A 109 -8.61 -2.86 6.71
CA PHE A 109 -7.63 -1.78 6.54
C PHE A 109 -7.76 -1.11 5.16
N PHE A 110 -7.94 -1.89 4.09
CA PHE A 110 -8.12 -1.35 2.75
C PHE A 110 -9.45 -0.59 2.62
N VAL A 111 -10.55 -1.16 3.13
CA VAL A 111 -11.85 -0.52 3.09
C VAL A 111 -11.88 0.78 3.91
N ALA A 112 -11.30 0.76 5.11
CA ALA A 112 -11.18 1.96 5.91
C ALA A 112 -10.32 3.03 5.22
N GLY A 113 -9.20 2.65 4.60
CA GLY A 113 -8.36 3.56 3.81
C GLY A 113 -9.10 4.20 2.64
N MET A 114 -9.88 3.40 1.88
CA MET A 114 -10.73 3.92 0.80
C MET A 114 -11.81 4.87 1.32
N ALA A 115 -12.48 4.52 2.42
CA ALA A 115 -13.51 5.36 3.02
C ALA A 115 -12.93 6.69 3.53
N MET A 116 -11.78 6.66 4.20
CA MET A 116 -11.05 7.86 4.63
C MET A 116 -10.61 8.71 3.44
N TYR A 117 -10.17 8.11 2.34
CA TYR A 117 -9.89 8.84 1.10
C TYR A 117 -11.15 9.51 0.51
N LEU A 118 -12.31 8.84 0.55
CA LEU A 118 -13.58 9.45 0.14
C LEU A 118 -13.97 10.61 1.06
N MET A 119 -13.73 10.51 2.38
CA MET A 119 -13.96 11.61 3.32
C MET A 119 -13.08 12.82 3.00
N HIS A 120 -11.81 12.58 2.64
CA HIS A 120 -10.88 13.64 2.23
C HIS A 120 -11.35 14.34 0.95
N ARG A 121 -11.81 13.59 -0.05
CA ARG A 121 -12.15 14.11 -1.38
C ARG A 121 -13.54 14.71 -1.48
N PHE A 122 -14.54 14.11 -0.82
CA PHE A 122 -15.96 14.46 -0.95
C PHE A 122 -16.57 14.97 0.35
N GLY A 123 -15.80 15.03 1.43
CA GLY A 123 -16.26 15.42 2.76
C GLY A 123 -16.77 14.24 3.60
N PRO A 124 -16.73 14.35 4.93
CA PRO A 124 -17.26 13.34 5.83
C PRO A 124 -18.79 13.30 5.77
N ASN A 125 -19.35 12.09 5.83
CA ASN A 125 -20.79 11.88 5.99
C ASN A 125 -21.04 10.66 6.88
N LEU A 126 -22.27 10.50 7.37
CA LEU A 126 -22.63 9.44 8.33
C LEU A 126 -22.35 8.03 7.79
N LEU A 127 -22.53 7.81 6.48
CA LEU A 127 -22.24 6.52 5.85
C LEU A 127 -20.75 6.19 5.90
N LEU A 128 -19.88 7.16 5.55
CA LEU A 128 -18.42 6.96 5.60
C LEU A 128 -17.93 6.76 7.04
N TRP A 129 -18.50 7.48 8.00
CA TRP A 129 -18.25 7.23 9.44
C TRP A 129 -18.65 5.82 9.85
N GLY A 130 -19.82 5.34 9.40
CA GLY A 130 -20.28 3.97 9.64
C GLY A 130 -19.33 2.93 9.05
N ILE A 131 -18.87 3.13 7.80
CA ILE A 131 -17.90 2.24 7.15
C ILE A 131 -16.57 2.22 7.91
N VAL A 132 -16.02 3.38 8.27
CA VAL A 132 -14.75 3.47 9.01
C VAL A 132 -14.89 2.84 10.39
N GLY A 133 -15.95 3.16 11.14
CA GLY A 133 -16.17 2.64 12.49
C GLY A 133 -16.38 1.12 12.51
N PHE A 134 -17.16 0.59 11.57
CA PHE A 134 -17.36 -0.85 11.46
C PHE A 134 -16.07 -1.59 11.08
N ASN A 135 -15.31 -1.07 10.11
CA ASN A 135 -14.04 -1.67 9.70
C ASN A 135 -12.94 -1.50 10.77
N TRP A 136 -13.00 -0.46 11.60
CA TRP A 136 -12.15 -0.33 12.78
C TRP A 136 -12.45 -1.46 13.79
N ALA A 137 -13.72 -1.69 14.12
CA ALA A 137 -14.12 -2.77 15.03
C ALA A 137 -13.66 -4.15 14.51
N LEU A 138 -13.89 -4.42 13.22
CA LEU A 138 -13.38 -5.64 12.57
C LEU A 138 -11.86 -5.76 12.64
N SER A 139 -11.11 -4.68 12.45
CA SER A 139 -9.64 -4.71 12.51
C SER A 139 -9.11 -5.00 13.90
N VAL A 140 -9.77 -4.43 14.93
CA VAL A 140 -9.43 -4.74 16.32
C VAL A 140 -9.75 -6.21 16.61
N GLU A 141 -10.93 -6.69 16.23
CA GLU A 141 -11.32 -8.09 16.43
C GLU A 141 -10.36 -9.06 15.73
N ASN A 142 -10.04 -8.82 14.46
CA ASN A 142 -9.10 -9.65 13.69
C ASN A 142 -7.70 -9.63 14.31
N GLY A 143 -7.22 -8.46 14.76
CA GLY A 143 -5.92 -8.34 15.44
C GLY A 143 -5.88 -9.12 16.75
N LEU A 144 -6.97 -9.09 17.53
CA LEU A 144 -7.09 -9.86 18.78
C LEU A 144 -7.16 -11.37 18.53
N ARG A 145 -7.91 -11.80 17.50
CA ARG A 145 -7.98 -13.22 17.07
C ARG A 145 -6.60 -13.73 16.66
N HIS A 146 -5.89 -12.97 15.83
CA HIS A 146 -4.53 -13.32 15.39
C HIS A 146 -3.56 -13.42 16.57
N GLN A 147 -3.62 -12.50 17.54
CA GLN A 147 -2.83 -12.58 18.76
C GLN A 147 -3.14 -13.85 19.57
N ALA A 148 -4.42 -14.20 19.71
CA ALA A 148 -4.85 -15.39 20.43
C ALA A 148 -4.41 -16.70 19.76
N GLU A 149 -4.31 -16.73 18.43
CA GLU A 149 -3.79 -17.89 17.67
C GLU A 149 -2.27 -18.03 17.76
N VAL A 150 -1.54 -16.90 17.80
CA VAL A 150 -0.08 -16.89 17.88
C VAL A 150 0.43 -17.17 19.30
N GLN A 151 -0.31 -16.77 20.33
CA GLN A 151 0.11 -16.89 21.74
C GLN A 151 0.44 -18.33 22.18
N PRO A 152 -0.34 -19.38 21.83
CA PRO A 152 0.00 -20.78 22.10
C PRO A 152 1.28 -21.26 21.40
N SER A 153 1.59 -20.71 20.22
CA SER A 153 2.75 -21.12 19.42
C SER A 153 4.11 -20.63 19.95
N LEU A 154 4.09 -19.63 20.86
CA LEU A 154 5.28 -19.10 21.50
C LEU A 154 5.79 -19.99 22.66
N GLY A 155 4.98 -20.95 23.11
CA GLY A 155 5.30 -21.95 24.13
C GLY A 155 5.40 -21.37 25.55
N ASP A 156 4.83 -22.08 26.54
CA ASP A 156 4.84 -21.69 27.96
C ASP A 156 6.24 -21.33 28.47
N ALA A 157 7.30 -21.94 27.92
CA ALA A 157 8.69 -21.68 28.31
C ALA A 157 9.23 -20.28 27.93
N ARG A 158 8.69 -19.61 26.91
CA ARG A 158 9.09 -18.22 26.54
C ARG A 158 8.17 -17.17 27.15
N VAL A 159 6.95 -17.56 27.51
CA VAL A 159 5.94 -16.66 28.09
C VAL A 159 6.07 -16.61 29.62
N ALA A 160 6.47 -17.70 30.29
CA ALA A 160 6.66 -17.75 31.74
C ALA A 160 7.60 -16.66 32.31
N PRO A 161 8.74 -16.30 31.69
CA PRO A 161 9.57 -15.19 32.17
C PRO A 161 8.93 -13.81 31.99
N LEU A 162 8.09 -13.63 30.94
CA LEU A 162 7.40 -12.37 30.63
C LEU A 162 6.18 -12.18 31.56
N ASP A 163 5.43 -13.24 31.81
CA ASP A 163 4.34 -13.27 32.78
C ASP A 163 4.86 -13.06 34.22
N ALA A 164 5.99 -13.67 34.59
CA ALA A 164 6.65 -13.44 35.88
C ALA A 164 7.19 -12.00 36.02
N ALA A 165 7.50 -11.32 34.91
CA ALA A 165 7.88 -9.91 34.87
C ALA A 165 6.66 -8.95 34.85
N GLY A 166 5.43 -9.46 34.91
CA GLY A 166 4.20 -8.67 34.84
C GLY A 166 3.88 -8.14 33.44
N LEU A 167 4.65 -8.54 32.42
CA LEU A 167 4.45 -8.21 31.01
C LEU A 167 3.54 -9.28 30.38
N ARG A 168 2.34 -9.45 30.92
CA ARG A 168 1.31 -10.20 30.20
C ARG A 168 1.21 -9.57 28.82
N LEU A 169 1.14 -10.37 27.76
CA LEU A 169 0.69 -9.89 26.45
C LEU A 169 -0.79 -9.55 26.59
N GLU A 170 -1.06 -8.44 27.28
CA GLU A 170 -2.40 -7.93 27.44
C GLU A 170 -2.94 -7.66 26.04
N HIS A 171 -4.24 -7.80 25.85
CA HIS A 171 -4.87 -7.69 24.53
C HIS A 171 -5.01 -6.22 24.09
N TRP A 172 -4.89 -5.27 25.03
CA TRP A 172 -5.09 -3.85 24.77
C TRP A 172 -4.03 -3.18 23.90
N PRO A 173 -2.72 -3.56 23.86
CA PRO A 173 -1.73 -2.88 23.03
C PRO A 173 -2.04 -3.02 21.54
N VAL A 174 -2.54 -4.18 21.09
CA VAL A 174 -2.95 -4.38 19.68
C VAL A 174 -4.15 -3.48 19.35
N ALA A 175 -5.18 -3.51 20.19
CA ALA A 175 -6.35 -2.66 20.02
C ALA A 175 -5.97 -1.16 20.02
N LEU A 176 -5.10 -0.73 20.93
CA LEU A 176 -4.61 0.64 21.01
C LEU A 176 -3.80 1.02 19.76
N LEU A 177 -2.88 0.17 19.31
CA LEU A 177 -2.04 0.44 18.15
C LEU A 177 -2.87 0.57 16.87
N VAL A 178 -3.82 -0.35 16.65
CA VAL A 178 -4.76 -0.29 15.53
C VAL A 178 -5.60 0.99 15.61
N THR A 179 -6.11 1.33 16.79
CA THR A 179 -6.91 2.55 16.98
C THR A 179 -6.09 3.80 16.70
N LEU A 180 -4.86 3.88 17.21
CA LEU A 180 -3.98 5.02 16.96
C LEU A 180 -3.62 5.15 15.48
N ALA A 181 -3.40 4.04 14.78
CA ALA A 181 -3.17 4.04 13.35
C ALA A 181 -4.38 4.57 12.57
N TYR A 182 -5.59 4.14 12.93
CA TYR A 182 -6.83 4.66 12.33
C TYR A 182 -7.00 6.16 12.57
N LEU A 183 -6.80 6.61 13.82
CA LEU A 183 -6.91 8.03 14.18
C LEU A 183 -5.87 8.88 13.45
N ALA A 184 -4.65 8.38 13.29
CA ALA A 184 -3.60 9.08 12.55
C ALA A 184 -3.97 9.27 11.07
N VAL A 185 -4.43 8.21 10.39
CA VAL A 185 -4.87 8.29 8.98
C VAL A 185 -6.11 9.15 8.84
N LEU A 186 -7.05 9.07 9.79
CA LEU A 186 -8.26 9.87 9.80
C LEU A 186 -7.97 11.36 10.00
N ALA A 187 -7.03 11.71 10.89
CA ALA A 187 -6.58 13.09 11.07
C ALA A 187 -5.97 13.67 9.79
N VAL A 188 -5.22 12.84 9.03
CA VAL A 188 -4.71 13.21 7.70
C VAL A 188 -5.85 13.39 6.71
N ALA A 189 -6.80 12.44 6.66
CA ALA A 189 -7.94 12.49 5.75
C ALA A 189 -8.84 13.71 5.98
N LEU A 190 -9.09 14.08 7.24
CA LEU A 190 -9.89 15.25 7.63
C LEU A 190 -9.12 16.57 7.50
N GLY A 191 -7.85 16.53 7.09
CA GLY A 191 -7.02 17.73 6.89
C GLY A 191 -6.55 18.38 8.19
N TRP A 192 -6.68 17.72 9.34
CA TRP A 192 -6.22 18.27 10.63
C TRP A 192 -4.70 18.48 10.64
N THR A 193 -3.97 17.69 9.86
CA THR A 193 -2.51 17.78 9.70
C THR A 193 -2.08 18.63 8.50
N ALA A 194 -3.01 19.34 7.83
CA ALA A 194 -2.70 20.10 6.61
C ALA A 194 -1.62 21.19 6.81
N ARG A 195 -1.45 21.68 8.03
CA ARG A 195 -0.40 22.66 8.40
C ARG A 195 1.01 22.04 8.48
N ILE A 196 1.13 20.71 8.53
CA ILE A 196 2.39 19.98 8.69
C ILE A 196 2.92 19.64 7.30
N GLN A 197 3.58 20.61 6.65
CA GLN A 197 4.15 20.45 5.29
C GLN A 197 5.68 20.47 5.29
N TRP A 198 6.30 19.86 6.30
CA TRP A 198 7.74 19.94 6.44
C TRP A 198 8.46 19.10 5.38
N ARG A 199 9.44 19.72 4.70
CA ARG A 199 10.19 19.10 3.61
C ARG A 199 10.87 17.78 4.00
N TRP A 200 11.26 17.64 5.27
CA TRP A 200 11.90 16.42 5.76
C TRP A 200 10.92 15.24 5.85
N LEU A 201 9.60 15.46 6.03
CA LEU A 201 8.62 14.36 6.02
C LEU A 201 8.59 13.69 4.65
N THR A 202 8.73 14.44 3.56
CA THR A 202 8.81 13.89 2.21
C THR A 202 10.07 13.03 2.05
N VAL A 203 11.19 13.45 2.62
CA VAL A 203 12.45 12.66 2.60
C VAL A 203 12.29 11.41 3.46
N ALA A 204 11.75 11.54 4.67
CA ALA A 204 11.49 10.41 5.55
C ALA A 204 10.58 9.38 4.88
N GLY A 205 9.47 9.81 4.28
CA GLY A 205 8.56 8.95 3.52
C GLY A 205 9.15 8.34 2.25
N ALA A 206 10.19 8.96 1.67
CA ALA A 206 10.93 8.34 0.56
C ALA A 206 11.89 7.24 1.04
N LEU A 207 12.39 7.34 2.27
CA LEU A 207 13.30 6.36 2.88
C LEU A 207 12.57 5.17 3.51
N THR A 208 11.29 5.32 3.89
CA THR A 208 10.52 4.24 4.52
C THR A 208 10.46 3.00 3.65
N TYR A 209 10.35 3.14 2.32
CA TYR A 209 10.23 2.00 1.42
C TYR A 209 11.54 1.18 1.30
N PRO A 210 12.71 1.75 0.94
CA PRO A 210 13.96 0.99 0.96
C PRO A 210 14.33 0.44 2.34
N LEU A 211 14.02 1.18 3.41
CA LEU A 211 14.22 0.71 4.78
C LEU A 211 13.37 -0.53 5.06
N TYR A 212 12.06 -0.45 4.78
CA TYR A 212 11.12 -1.56 4.93
C TYR A 212 11.63 -2.81 4.19
N LEU A 213 12.14 -2.67 2.97
CA LEU A 213 12.58 -3.80 2.16
C LEU A 213 13.82 -4.56 2.65
N LEU A 214 14.66 -3.91 3.46
CA LEU A 214 15.99 -4.42 3.84
C LEU A 214 16.12 -4.69 5.35
N HIS A 215 15.29 -4.05 6.18
CA HIS A 215 15.54 -4.00 7.62
C HIS A 215 15.41 -5.34 8.34
N GLU A 216 14.55 -6.26 7.90
CA GLU A 216 14.22 -7.43 8.70
C GLU A 216 15.32 -8.50 8.61
N ALA A 217 15.55 -9.12 7.46
CA ALA A 217 16.54 -10.19 7.34
C ALA A 217 17.97 -9.72 7.64
N ILE A 218 18.36 -8.56 7.09
CA ILE A 218 19.70 -7.98 7.26
C ILE A 218 19.84 -7.41 8.67
N GLY A 219 18.86 -6.64 9.14
CA GLY A 219 18.93 -6.00 10.46
C GLY A 219 18.98 -7.02 11.60
N TRP A 220 18.18 -8.09 11.56
CA TRP A 220 18.26 -9.15 12.55
C TRP A 220 19.62 -9.86 12.57
N THR A 221 20.23 -10.05 11.40
CA THR A 221 21.55 -10.68 11.29
C THR A 221 22.64 -9.76 11.82
N ALA A 222 22.61 -8.48 11.45
CA ALA A 222 23.52 -7.46 11.97
C ALA A 222 23.41 -7.32 13.50
N LEU A 223 22.18 -7.30 14.04
CA LEU A 223 21.93 -7.17 15.47
C LEU A 223 22.50 -8.36 16.26
N ARG A 224 22.28 -9.59 15.77
CA ARG A 224 22.84 -10.80 16.39
C ARG A 224 24.36 -10.80 16.36
N TRP A 225 24.96 -10.38 15.23
CA TRP A 225 26.41 -10.30 15.09
C TRP A 225 27.00 -9.29 16.08
N LEU A 226 26.40 -8.12 16.18
CA LEU A 226 26.85 -7.04 17.07
C LEU A 226 26.69 -7.41 18.55
N HIS A 227 25.58 -8.07 18.89
CA HIS A 227 25.34 -8.58 20.24
C HIS A 227 26.34 -9.69 20.63
N ARG A 228 26.62 -10.63 19.73
CA ARG A 228 27.66 -11.67 19.95
C ARG A 228 29.06 -11.09 20.08
N SER A 229 29.30 -9.92 19.50
CA SER A 229 30.57 -9.19 19.62
C SER A 229 30.71 -8.45 20.96
N GLY A 230 29.77 -8.63 21.88
CA GLY A 230 29.80 -8.05 23.23
C GLY A 230 29.13 -6.67 23.33
N MET A 231 28.50 -6.16 22.26
CA MET A 231 27.80 -4.89 22.33
C MET A 231 26.47 -5.03 23.10
N GLY A 232 26.23 -4.08 24.00
CA GLY A 232 24.97 -3.99 24.74
C GLY A 232 23.75 -3.79 23.81
N PRO A 233 22.52 -4.12 24.25
CA PRO A 233 21.33 -4.10 23.39
C PRO A 233 21.04 -2.72 22.77
N TRP A 234 21.07 -1.65 23.57
CA TRP A 234 20.71 -0.31 23.09
C TRP A 234 21.72 0.27 22.08
N PRO A 235 23.05 0.22 22.32
CA PRO A 235 24.02 0.61 21.29
C PRO A 235 23.92 -0.24 20.03
N ALA A 236 23.61 -1.54 20.15
CA ALA A 236 23.47 -2.41 19.00
C ALA A 236 22.27 -2.01 18.13
N VAL A 237 21.10 -1.77 18.74
CA VAL A 237 19.91 -1.28 18.05
C VAL A 237 20.16 0.08 17.40
N GLY A 238 20.77 1.01 18.12
CA GLY A 238 21.10 2.34 17.59
C GLY A 238 22.02 2.27 16.37
N THR A 239 23.06 1.44 16.45
CA THR A 239 24.02 1.23 15.36
C THR A 239 23.36 0.60 14.13
N VAL A 240 22.59 -0.48 14.32
CA VAL A 240 21.89 -1.14 13.21
C VAL A 240 20.85 -0.21 12.58
N THR A 241 20.11 0.55 13.40
CA THR A 241 19.12 1.51 12.88
C THR A 241 19.77 2.59 12.04
N ALA A 242 20.86 3.20 12.54
CA ALA A 242 21.61 4.20 11.79
C ALA A 242 22.18 3.63 10.48
N ALA A 243 22.77 2.43 10.54
CA ALA A 243 23.29 1.74 9.37
C ALA A 243 22.21 1.45 8.33
N MET A 244 21.04 0.95 8.76
CA MET A 244 19.91 0.67 7.87
C MET A 244 19.33 1.94 7.24
N LEU A 245 19.29 3.07 7.97
CA LEU A 245 18.88 4.36 7.40
C LEU A 245 19.87 4.85 6.34
N VAL A 246 21.17 4.70 6.56
CA VAL A 246 22.21 5.03 5.58
C VAL A 246 22.08 4.16 4.34
N VAL A 247 21.91 2.84 4.51
CA VAL A 247 21.70 1.90 3.40
C VAL A 247 20.43 2.25 2.63
N ALA A 248 19.32 2.50 3.32
CA ALA A 248 18.05 2.91 2.70
C ALA A 248 18.23 4.20 1.89
N TRP A 249 18.99 5.17 2.40
CA TRP A 249 19.31 6.41 1.69
C TRP A 249 20.17 6.16 0.45
N LEU A 250 21.17 5.28 0.53
CA LEU A 250 21.98 4.89 -0.62
C LEU A 250 21.14 4.20 -1.69
N VAL A 251 20.27 3.27 -1.32
CA VAL A 251 19.36 2.60 -2.29
C VAL A 251 18.41 3.60 -2.93
N HIS A 252 17.81 4.48 -2.14
CA HIS A 252 16.95 5.54 -2.68
C HIS A 252 17.70 6.41 -3.70
N ARG A 253 18.92 6.83 -3.37
CA ARG A 253 19.70 7.76 -4.21
C ARG A 253 20.31 7.09 -5.44
N LEU A 254 20.84 5.88 -5.31
CA LEU A 254 21.64 5.19 -6.33
C LEU A 254 20.84 4.22 -7.18
N VAL A 255 19.71 3.71 -6.69
CA VAL A 255 18.89 2.73 -7.42
C VAL A 255 17.56 3.34 -7.80
N GLU A 256 16.77 3.80 -6.81
CA GLU A 256 15.40 4.23 -7.06
C GLU A 256 15.35 5.49 -7.95
N ARG A 257 16.07 6.55 -7.58
CA ARG A 257 16.09 7.82 -8.33
C ARG A 257 16.52 7.68 -9.80
N PRO A 258 17.59 6.95 -10.16
CA PRO A 258 18.00 6.82 -11.56
C PRO A 258 17.14 5.84 -12.36
N LEU A 259 16.71 4.72 -11.78
CA LEU A 259 16.00 3.68 -12.54
C LEU A 259 14.52 4.02 -12.76
N ALA A 260 13.86 4.70 -11.81
CA ALA A 260 12.44 5.06 -11.93
C ALA A 260 12.08 5.81 -13.23
N PRO A 261 12.78 6.89 -13.64
CA PRO A 261 12.46 7.60 -14.89
C PRO A 261 12.82 6.81 -16.15
N VAL A 262 13.78 5.89 -16.09
CA VAL A 262 14.15 5.02 -17.22
C VAL A 262 13.04 4.00 -17.47
N LEU A 263 12.62 3.30 -16.43
CA LEU A 263 11.56 2.29 -16.52
C LEU A 263 10.23 2.91 -16.94
N ARG A 264 9.91 4.10 -16.43
CA ARG A 264 8.72 4.86 -16.84
C ARG A 264 8.71 5.17 -18.34
N ARG A 265 9.80 5.74 -18.85
CA ARG A 265 9.94 6.04 -20.29
C ARG A 265 9.88 4.79 -21.16
N GLY A 266 10.44 3.67 -20.71
CA GLY A 266 10.37 2.39 -21.43
C GLY A 266 8.94 1.86 -21.53
N LEU A 267 8.21 1.86 -20.41
CA LEU A 267 6.82 1.39 -20.38
C LEU A 267 5.89 2.30 -21.19
N ASP A 268 6.03 3.63 -21.06
CA ASP A 268 5.21 4.59 -21.79
C ASP A 268 5.36 4.38 -23.31
N ARG A 269 6.60 4.20 -23.80
CA ARG A 269 6.87 3.89 -25.22
C ARG A 269 6.28 2.55 -25.66
N ALA A 270 6.39 1.51 -24.84
CA ALA A 270 5.84 0.21 -25.18
C ALA A 270 4.30 0.25 -25.27
N LEU A 271 3.64 0.97 -24.35
CA LEU A 271 2.19 1.17 -24.38
C LEU A 271 1.74 2.02 -25.59
N GLU A 272 2.51 3.05 -25.95
CA GLU A 272 2.27 3.85 -27.16
C GLU A 272 2.38 2.99 -28.42
N GLN A 273 3.38 2.12 -28.51
CA GLN A 273 3.55 1.20 -29.64
C GLN A 273 2.38 0.21 -29.76
N VAL A 274 1.91 -0.36 -28.65
CA VAL A 274 0.74 -1.26 -28.65
C VAL A 274 -0.53 -0.51 -29.06
N ARG A 275 -0.73 0.70 -28.57
CA ARG A 275 -1.88 1.55 -28.97
C ARG A 275 -1.82 1.94 -30.44
N ALA A 276 -0.64 2.20 -30.97
CA ALA A 276 -0.44 2.53 -32.38
C ALA A 276 -0.62 1.32 -33.31
N ALA A 277 -0.41 0.10 -32.80
CA ALA A 277 -0.61 -1.14 -33.54
C ALA A 277 -2.08 -1.63 -33.56
N ASP A 278 -2.96 -1.05 -32.73
CA ASP A 278 -4.38 -1.39 -32.71
C ASP A 278 -5.12 -0.76 -33.92
N PRO A 279 -5.82 -1.53 -34.76
CA PRO A 279 -6.52 -1.00 -35.92
C PRO A 279 -7.65 -0.03 -35.53
N PRO A 280 -7.99 0.98 -36.37
CA PRO A 280 -8.84 2.12 -36.01
C PRO A 280 -10.29 1.81 -35.57
N GLY A 281 -10.72 0.55 -35.54
CA GLY A 281 -12.10 0.14 -35.22
C GLY A 281 -12.37 -0.28 -33.77
N ARG A 282 -11.35 -0.40 -32.92
CA ARG A 282 -11.51 -0.82 -31.51
C ARG A 282 -11.26 0.34 -30.53
N ARG A 283 -11.80 1.52 -30.81
CA ARG A 283 -11.82 2.60 -29.81
C ARG A 283 -12.75 2.22 -28.66
N SER A 284 -12.16 1.92 -27.51
CA SER A 284 -12.91 1.69 -26.26
C SER A 284 -13.65 2.99 -25.88
N PRO A 285 -14.90 2.95 -25.39
CA PRO A 285 -15.72 4.13 -25.11
C PRO A 285 -15.24 5.00 -23.92
N ALA A 286 -14.01 4.80 -23.45
CA ALA A 286 -13.42 5.48 -22.29
C ALA A 286 -12.50 6.66 -22.66
N ASP A 287 -12.44 7.06 -23.94
CA ASP A 287 -11.63 8.21 -24.35
C ASP A 287 -12.44 9.52 -24.23
N PRO A 288 -12.06 10.47 -23.35
CA PRO A 288 -12.77 11.75 -23.22
C PRO A 288 -12.44 12.76 -24.32
N ALA A 289 -11.69 12.36 -25.36
CA ALA A 289 -11.26 13.24 -26.45
C ALA A 289 -12.27 13.37 -27.62
N GLY A 290 -13.52 12.94 -27.41
CA GLY A 290 -14.64 13.11 -28.35
C GLY A 290 -15.54 14.29 -28.00
N ALA A 291 -15.01 15.38 -27.44
CA ALA A 291 -15.77 16.62 -27.32
C ALA A 291 -15.88 17.22 -28.74
N ALA A 292 -17.10 17.25 -29.26
CA ALA A 292 -17.46 17.85 -30.53
C ALA A 292 -16.76 19.20 -30.72
N ALA A 293 -16.20 19.40 -31.92
CA ALA A 293 -15.75 20.71 -32.35
C ALA A 293 -16.87 21.74 -32.14
N PRO A 294 -16.59 22.95 -31.62
CA PRO A 294 -17.63 23.95 -31.45
C PRO A 294 -18.11 24.37 -32.84
N VAL A 295 -19.41 24.15 -33.09
CA VAL A 295 -20.11 24.72 -34.24
C VAL A 295 -20.03 26.26 -34.12
N PRO A 296 -19.61 26.99 -35.17
CA PRO A 296 -19.62 28.45 -35.13
C PRO A 296 -21.07 28.95 -34.99
N VAL A 297 -21.34 29.71 -33.94
CA VAL A 297 -22.63 30.40 -33.78
C VAL A 297 -22.63 31.59 -34.74
N GLU A 298 -23.48 31.53 -35.76
CA GLU A 298 -23.81 32.68 -36.62
C GLU A 298 -24.49 33.77 -35.78
N PRO A 299 -24.14 35.05 -35.94
CA PRO A 299 -24.76 36.12 -35.18
C PRO A 299 -26.20 36.35 -35.69
N GLU A 300 -27.16 36.09 -34.81
CA GLU A 300 -28.58 36.32 -35.03
C GLU A 300 -28.84 37.80 -35.35
N SER A 301 -29.37 38.04 -36.55
CA SER A 301 -29.79 39.34 -37.07
C SER A 301 -30.81 39.99 -36.12
N ARG A 302 -30.43 41.14 -35.54
CA ARG A 302 -31.31 41.99 -34.73
C ARG A 302 -32.60 42.32 -35.47
N ALA A 303 -33.74 42.05 -34.84
CA ALA A 303 -35.05 42.50 -35.30
C ALA A 303 -35.14 44.05 -35.33
N PRO A 304 -35.96 44.64 -36.23
CA PRO A 304 -36.07 46.09 -36.33
C PRO A 304 -36.90 46.67 -35.18
N LEU A 305 -36.44 47.80 -34.63
CA LEU A 305 -37.18 48.60 -33.65
C LEU A 305 -38.45 49.21 -34.27
N PRO A 306 -39.54 49.41 -33.50
CA PRO A 306 -40.76 50.04 -34.01
C PRO A 306 -40.51 51.54 -34.26
N GLN A 307 -40.94 52.02 -35.43
CA GLN A 307 -40.93 53.45 -35.76
C GLN A 307 -41.92 54.22 -34.88
N GLU A 308 -41.40 55.14 -34.06
CA GLU A 308 -42.20 56.20 -33.44
C GLU A 308 -42.72 57.16 -34.52
N ARG A 309 -44.04 57.38 -34.52
CA ARG A 309 -44.69 58.42 -35.30
C ARG A 309 -44.43 59.77 -34.64
N SER A 310 -43.83 60.70 -35.38
CA SER A 310 -43.75 62.11 -35.01
C SER A 310 -45.02 62.84 -35.50
N PRO A 311 -45.65 63.71 -34.68
CA PRO A 311 -46.60 64.69 -35.18
C PRO A 311 -45.95 66.07 -35.34
N VAL A 312 -46.33 66.72 -36.45
CA VAL A 312 -46.11 68.12 -36.89
C VAL A 312 -44.86 68.37 -37.74
#